data_AF-A0A526MHB2-F1
#
_entry.id   AF-A0A526MHB2-F1
#
_cell.length_a   1.000
_cell.length_b   1.000
_cell.length_c   1.000
_cell.angle_alpha   90.00
_cell.angle_beta   90.00
_cell.angle_gamma   90.00
#
_symmetry.space_group_name_H-M   'P 1'
#
loop_
_entity.id
_entity.type
_entity.pdbx_description
1 polymer ?
#
loop_
_entity_poly.entity_id
_entity_poly.type
_entity_poly.pdbx_seq_one_letter_code
_entity_poly.pdbx_strand_id
1 'polypeptide(L)'
;MSGIVEHEEAKAAEAEFRNFLVDLVAKDELGGAALGVTKLVIEKGRDALSEKQSYAFRKAVLEPYSAHCDQCYRAIRWSEAYEYFHSPGRCQDCEVHYEAYMAKD
;
A
#
# COMPACT_ATOMS: atom_id res chain seq x y z
N MET A 1 13.21 -15.92 17.16
CA MET A 1 12.04 -15.04 17.41
C MET A 1 10.81 -15.86 17.06
N SER A 2 9.76 -15.79 17.88
CA SER A 2 8.65 -16.77 17.90
C SER A 2 7.76 -16.64 16.65
N GLY A 3 7.44 -17.74 15.97
CA GLY A 3 6.58 -17.76 14.77
C GLY A 3 5.15 -17.23 14.98
N ILE A 4 4.75 -16.97 16.23
CA ILE A 4 3.50 -16.27 16.54
C ILE A 4 3.56 -14.81 16.08
N VAL A 5 4.69 -14.13 16.25
CA VAL A 5 4.83 -12.71 15.89
C VAL A 5 4.77 -12.53 14.37
N GLU A 6 5.48 -13.38 13.64
CA GLU A 6 5.52 -13.35 12.16
C GLU A 6 4.13 -13.55 11.53
N HIS A 7 3.32 -14.43 12.12
CA HIS A 7 1.95 -14.68 11.66
C HIS A 7 1.02 -13.48 11.88
N GLU A 8 1.12 -12.82 13.04
CA GLU A 8 0.30 -11.64 13.33
C GLU A 8 0.75 -10.43 12.49
N GLU A 9 2.04 -10.26 12.24
CA GLU A 9 2.57 -9.24 11.33
C GLU A 9 2.09 -9.46 9.89
N ALA A 10 2.10 -10.70 9.40
CA ALA A 10 1.58 -11.02 8.07
C ALA A 10 0.08 -10.71 7.93
N LYS A 11 -0.72 -11.01 8.96
CA LYS A 11 -2.15 -10.65 9.00
C LYS A 11 -2.36 -9.14 9.01
N ALA A 12 -1.58 -8.41 9.79
CA ALA A 12 -1.66 -6.95 9.84
C ALA A 12 -1.34 -6.34 8.46
N ALA A 13 -0.25 -6.80 7.82
CA ALA A 13 0.13 -6.34 6.48
C ALA A 13 -0.95 -6.64 5.42
N GLU A 14 -1.59 -7.81 5.49
CA GLU A 14 -2.70 -8.15 4.58
C GLU A 14 -3.93 -7.25 4.82
N ALA A 15 -4.24 -6.94 6.08
CA ALA A 15 -5.34 -6.04 6.42
C ALA A 15 -5.06 -4.60 5.94
N GLU A 16 -3.84 -4.09 6.14
CA GLU A 16 -3.41 -2.80 5.60
C GLU A 16 -3.53 -2.76 4.08
N PHE A 17 -3.04 -3.80 3.40
CA PHE A 17 -3.14 -3.93 1.96
C PHE A 17 -4.59 -3.90 1.48
N ARG A 18 -5.48 -4.67 2.14
CA ARG A 18 -6.89 -4.68 1.80
C ARG A 18 -7.55 -3.32 2.00
N ASN A 19 -7.24 -2.61 3.08
CA ASN A 19 -7.79 -1.28 3.35
C ASN A 19 -7.33 -0.28 2.29
N PHE A 20 -6.06 -0.31 1.91
CA PHE A 20 -5.53 0.48 0.80
C PHE A 20 -6.32 0.24 -0.51
N LEU A 21 -6.61 -1.01 -0.86
CA LEU A 21 -7.43 -1.30 -2.05
C LEU A 21 -8.85 -0.75 -1.95
N VAL A 22 -9.47 -0.82 -0.77
CA VAL A 22 -10.79 -0.25 -0.52
C VAL A 22 -10.77 1.27 -0.73
N ASP A 23 -9.73 1.94 -0.24
CA ASP A 23 -9.55 3.38 -0.41
C ASP A 23 -9.42 3.77 -1.88
N LEU A 24 -8.63 3.04 -2.68
CA LEU A 24 -8.52 3.30 -4.12
C LEU A 24 -9.87 3.19 -4.83
N VAL A 25 -10.70 2.22 -4.45
CA VAL A 25 -12.03 2.04 -5.01
C VAL A 25 -12.98 3.15 -4.53
N ALA A 26 -12.91 3.55 -3.26
CA ALA A 26 -13.78 4.57 -2.68
C ALA A 26 -13.48 5.98 -3.21
N LYS A 27 -12.21 6.26 -3.52
CA LYS A 27 -11.73 7.54 -4.07
C LYS A 27 -11.80 7.61 -5.60
N ASP A 28 -12.34 6.59 -6.25
CA ASP A 28 -12.50 6.47 -7.71
C ASP A 28 -11.18 6.60 -8.50
N GLU A 29 -10.07 6.15 -7.91
CA GLU A 29 -8.72 6.20 -8.50
C GLU A 29 -8.51 5.15 -9.60
N LEU A 30 -9.43 4.19 -9.72
CA LEU A 30 -9.31 3.03 -10.60
C LEU A 30 -10.40 3.03 -11.66
N GLY A 31 -9.98 2.99 -12.93
CA GLY A 31 -10.86 2.86 -14.08
C GLY A 31 -10.88 1.46 -14.70
N GLY A 32 -11.96 1.16 -15.45
CA GLY A 32 -12.04 0.03 -16.36
C GLY A 32 -11.73 -1.34 -15.74
N ALA A 33 -10.85 -2.11 -16.37
CA ALA A 33 -10.51 -3.46 -15.93
C ALA A 33 -9.82 -3.50 -14.55
N ALA A 34 -9.03 -2.46 -14.20
CA ALA A 34 -8.34 -2.40 -12.92
C ALA A 34 -9.32 -2.35 -11.74
N LEU A 35 -10.38 -1.55 -11.86
CA LEU A 35 -11.44 -1.46 -10.84
C LEU A 35 -12.09 -2.83 -10.56
N GLY A 36 -12.46 -3.55 -11.61
CA GLY A 36 -13.11 -4.86 -11.49
C GLY A 36 -12.17 -5.89 -10.85
N VAL A 37 -10.89 -5.90 -11.25
CA VAL A 37 -9.88 -6.79 -10.68
C VAL A 37 -9.60 -6.47 -9.22
N THR A 38 -9.49 -5.18 -8.85
CA THR A 38 -9.27 -4.77 -7.46
C THR A 38 -10.43 -5.17 -6.56
N LYS A 39 -11.68 -5.01 -7.00
CA LYS A 39 -12.85 -5.49 -6.26
C LYS A 39 -12.83 -6.99 -6.04
N LEU A 40 -12.41 -7.76 -7.06
CA LEU A 40 -12.24 -9.20 -6.95
C LEU A 40 -11.17 -9.58 -5.91
N VAL A 41 -10.05 -8.85 -5.85
CA VAL A 41 -9.01 -9.06 -4.83
C VAL A 41 -9.53 -8.77 -3.43
N ILE A 42 -10.28 -7.67 -3.24
CA ILE A 42 -10.86 -7.31 -1.94
C ILE A 42 -11.81 -8.39 -1.40
N GLU A 43 -12.57 -9.03 -2.30
CA GLU A 43 -13.57 -10.04 -1.95
C GLU A 43 -12.98 -11.44 -1.77
N LYS A 44 -12.07 -11.86 -2.67
CA LYS A 44 -11.62 -13.25 -2.80
C LYS A 44 -10.12 -13.46 -2.61
N GLY A 45 -9.37 -12.40 -2.37
CA GLY A 45 -7.91 -12.44 -2.27
C GLY A 45 -7.23 -12.51 -3.63
N ARG A 46 -5.90 -12.40 -3.61
CA ARG A 46 -5.05 -12.35 -4.82
C ARG A 46 -5.01 -13.68 -5.58
N ASP A 47 -5.18 -14.80 -4.89
CA ASP A 47 -5.11 -16.14 -5.48
C ASP A 47 -6.30 -16.45 -6.41
N ALA A 48 -7.36 -15.66 -6.33
CA ALA A 48 -8.52 -15.76 -7.23
C ALA A 48 -8.25 -15.17 -8.63
N LEU A 49 -7.11 -14.48 -8.82
CA LEU A 49 -6.79 -13.83 -10.09
C LEU A 49 -6.20 -14.83 -11.09
N SER A 50 -6.68 -14.76 -12.34
CA SER A 50 -5.94 -15.35 -13.47
C SER A 50 -4.59 -14.66 -13.67
N GLU A 51 -3.69 -15.27 -14.43
CA GLU A 51 -2.38 -14.67 -14.75
C GLU A 51 -2.51 -13.29 -15.42
N LYS A 52 -3.43 -13.15 -16.37
CA LYS A 52 -3.69 -11.87 -17.05
C LYS A 52 -4.23 -10.80 -16.09
N GLN A 53 -5.13 -11.19 -15.18
CA GLN A 53 -5.65 -10.26 -14.16
C GLN A 53 -4.56 -9.88 -13.16
N SER A 54 -3.72 -10.84 -12.75
CA SER A 54 -2.57 -10.60 -11.88
C SER A 54 -1.57 -9.61 -12.51
N TYR A 55 -1.31 -9.75 -13.81
CA TYR A 55 -0.48 -8.80 -14.54
C TYR A 55 -1.11 -7.40 -14.57
N ALA A 56 -2.39 -7.30 -14.92
CA ALA A 56 -3.10 -6.01 -14.97
C ALA A 56 -3.15 -5.34 -13.59
N PHE A 57 -3.44 -6.11 -12.54
CA PHE A 57 -3.45 -5.66 -11.16
C PHE A 57 -2.07 -5.15 -10.73
N ARG A 58 -1.00 -5.90 -11.03
CA ARG A 58 0.36 -5.46 -10.73
C ARG A 58 0.68 -4.13 -11.39
N LYS A 59 0.41 -3.99 -12.69
CA LYS A 59 0.74 -2.78 -13.46
C LYS A 59 -0.08 -1.56 -13.07
N ALA A 60 -1.38 -1.74 -12.80
CA ALA A 60 -2.27 -0.63 -12.53
C ALA A 60 -2.39 -0.26 -11.04
N VAL A 61 -2.06 -1.18 -10.13
CA VAL A 61 -2.35 -1.02 -8.69
C VAL A 61 -1.12 -1.22 -7.82
N LEU A 62 -0.29 -2.25 -8.07
CA LEU A 62 0.86 -2.48 -7.19
C LEU A 62 2.01 -1.54 -7.52
N GLU A 63 2.46 -1.52 -8.78
CA GLU A 63 3.65 -0.77 -9.19
C GLU A 63 3.54 0.74 -8.93
N PRO A 64 2.42 1.44 -9.22
CA PRO A 64 2.34 2.89 -9.00
C PRO A 64 2.43 3.30 -7.52
N TYR A 65 2.03 2.40 -6.62
CA TYR A 65 1.94 2.67 -5.18
C TYR A 65 3.04 1.94 -4.37
N SER A 66 3.92 1.21 -5.05
CA SER A 66 5.10 0.59 -4.44
C SER A 66 6.27 1.58 -4.48
N ALA A 67 6.59 2.18 -3.34
CA ALA A 67 7.67 3.14 -3.21
C ALA A 67 8.57 2.83 -2.01
N HIS A 68 9.70 3.55 -1.93
CA HIS A 68 10.59 3.56 -0.78
C HIS A 68 10.75 4.99 -0.28
N CYS A 69 10.91 5.16 1.03
CA CYS A 69 11.19 6.45 1.65
C CYS A 69 12.59 6.95 1.23
N ASP A 70 12.71 8.20 0.81
CA ASP A 70 13.97 8.80 0.36
C ASP A 70 15.00 8.97 1.49
N GLN A 71 14.53 9.00 2.74
CA GLN A 71 15.39 9.21 3.92
C GLN A 71 15.86 7.90 4.56
N CYS A 72 14.94 6.96 4.82
CA CYS A 72 15.29 5.71 5.50
C CYS A 72 15.40 4.50 4.56
N TYR A 73 15.07 4.67 3.27
CA TYR A 73 15.11 3.62 2.23
C TYR A 73 14.27 2.38 2.51
N ARG A 74 13.40 2.43 3.52
CA ARG A 74 12.42 1.36 3.80
C ARG A 74 11.28 1.45 2.78
N ALA A 75 10.73 0.30 2.43
CA ALA A 75 9.51 0.23 1.64
C ALA A 75 8.37 0.97 2.36
N ILE A 76 7.59 1.72 1.61
CA ILE A 76 6.40 2.40 2.09
C ILE A 76 5.34 1.35 2.45
N ARG A 77 4.76 1.46 3.64
CA ARG A 77 3.71 0.55 4.09
C ARG A 77 2.42 0.79 3.32
N TRP A 78 1.61 -0.24 3.15
CA TRP A 78 0.31 -0.10 2.48
C TRP A 78 -0.62 0.88 3.21
N SER A 79 -0.51 0.96 4.54
CA SER A 79 -1.28 1.89 5.37
C SER A 79 -1.02 3.37 5.10
N GLU A 80 0.08 3.72 4.42
CA GLU A 80 0.43 5.11 4.06
C GLU A 80 0.70 5.30 2.55
N ALA A 81 0.56 4.22 1.76
CA ALA A 81 0.93 4.22 0.34
C ALA A 81 0.09 5.19 -0.50
N TYR A 82 -1.18 5.39 -0.12
CA TYR A 82 -2.05 6.36 -0.80
C TYR A 82 -1.55 7.79 -0.57
N GLU A 83 -1.33 8.17 0.69
CA GLU A 83 -0.83 9.49 1.06
C GLU A 83 0.54 9.74 0.43
N TYR A 84 1.44 8.75 0.49
CA TYR A 84 2.77 8.85 -0.11
C TYR A 84 2.72 9.05 -1.62
N PHE A 85 1.80 8.38 -2.33
CA PHE A 85 1.64 8.56 -3.77
C PHE A 85 1.28 10.02 -4.13
N HIS A 86 0.47 10.69 -3.32
CA HIS A 86 0.09 12.09 -3.54
C HIS A 86 1.10 13.10 -2.98
N SER A 87 1.94 12.71 -2.03
CA SER A 87 2.96 13.54 -1.41
C SER A 87 4.25 12.74 -1.17
N PRO A 88 5.02 12.42 -2.23
CA PRO A 88 6.19 11.57 -2.12
C PRO A 88 7.36 12.25 -1.40
N GLY A 89 8.29 11.44 -0.89
CA GLY A 89 9.53 11.89 -0.26
C GLY A 89 9.85 11.08 0.99
N ARG A 90 9.21 11.41 2.11
CA ARG A 90 9.42 10.72 3.39
C ARG A 90 8.22 9.84 3.74
N CYS A 91 8.49 8.67 4.33
CA CYS A 91 7.44 7.95 5.05
C CYS A 91 7.00 8.76 6.27
N GLN A 92 5.81 8.43 6.78
CA GLN A 92 5.19 9.10 7.92
C GLN A 92 6.12 9.17 9.13
N ASP A 93 6.82 8.09 9.47
CA ASP A 93 7.78 8.09 10.58
C ASP A 93 8.88 9.16 10.38
N CYS A 94 9.46 9.21 9.17
CA CYS A 94 10.52 10.17 8.85
C CYS A 94 10.00 11.61 8.78
N GLU A 95 8.77 11.83 8.29
CA GLU A 95 8.15 13.15 8.26
C GLU A 95 7.94 13.68 9.67
N VAL A 96 7.38 12.88 10.58
CA VAL A 96 7.18 13.26 11.99
C VAL A 96 8.51 13.64 12.66
N HIS A 97 9.57 12.87 12.40
CA HIS A 97 10.91 13.19 12.92
C HIS A 97 11.46 14.50 12.35
N TYR A 98 11.25 14.76 11.06
CA TYR A 98 11.67 15.99 10.40
C TYR A 98 10.92 17.21 10.95
N GLU A 99 9.60 17.16 11.03
CA GLU A 99 8.77 18.24 11.58
C GLU A 99 9.15 18.57 13.03
N ALA A 100 9.37 17.55 13.86
CA ALA A 100 9.79 17.73 15.25
C ALA A 100 11.20 18.34 15.39
N TYR A 101 12.07 18.18 14.39
CA TYR A 101 13.36 18.86 14.32
C TYR A 101 13.17 20.33 13.93
N MET A 102 12.41 20.61 12.86
CA MET A 102 12.17 21.96 12.36
C MET A 102 11.41 22.85 13.36
N ALA A 103 10.53 22.29 14.20
CA ALA A 103 9.77 23.03 15.19
C ALA A 103 10.60 23.51 16.42
N LYS A 104 11.88 23.13 16.50
CA LYS A 104 12.78 23.53 17.57
C LYS A 104 13.68 24.71 17.20
N ASP A 105 13.64 25.13 15.94
CA ASP A 105 14.34 26.31 15.40
C ASP A 105 13.39 27.53 15.34
#